data_AF-R9BVL9-F1
#
_entry.id   AF-R9BVL9-F1
#
_cell.length_a   1.000
_cell.length_b   1.000
_cell.length_c   1.000
_cell.angle_alpha   90.00
_cell.angle_beta   90.00
_cell.angle_gamma   90.00
#
_symmetry.space_group_name_H-M   'P 1'
#
loop_
_entity.id
_entity.type
_entity.pdbx_description
1 polymer ?
#
loop_
_entity_poly.entity_id
_entity_poly.type
_entity_poly.pdbx_seq_one_letter_code
_entity_poly.pdbx_strand_id
1 'polypeptide(L)'
;MEQILNSKQSTFTYSIIVSQVISNVPATMLLSGFTNSVRELLLGVNIGGLGTLIASLASVISFKLYINEFPEESNKYLKSFTFYNILGLAIIIPLIYLILFCI
;
A
#
# COMPACT_ATOMS: atom_id res chain seq x y z
N MET A 1 5.35 -8.53 25.18
CA MET A 1 6.09 -7.94 24.06
C MET A 1 5.58 -6.51 23.96
N GLU A 2 6.40 -5.50 24.27
CA GLU A 2 5.99 -4.10 24.08
C GLU A 2 5.67 -3.89 22.61
N GLN A 3 4.48 -3.36 22.31
CA GLN A 3 4.09 -3.09 20.94
C GLN A 3 4.89 -1.89 20.44
N ILE A 4 5.74 -2.09 19.43
CA ILE A 4 6.54 -0.98 18.88
C ILE A 4 5.60 0.06 18.22
N LEU A 5 4.42 -0.37 17.77
CA LEU A 5 3.37 0.49 17.22
C LEU A 5 2.22 0.63 18.22
N ASN A 6 2.45 1.43 19.27
CA ASN A 6 1.48 1.64 20.35
C ASN A 6 0.28 2.55 19.98
N SER A 7 0.32 3.24 18.84
CA SER A 7 -0.75 4.14 18.44
C SER A 7 -1.38 3.74 17.10
N LYS A 8 -2.66 4.08 16.95
CA LYS A 8 -3.40 3.91 15.68
C LYS A 8 -2.75 4.70 14.54
N GLN A 9 -2.30 5.92 14.83
CA GLN A 9 -1.62 6.81 13.87
C GLN A 9 -0.29 6.22 13.40
N SER A 10 0.57 5.79 14.34
CA SER A 10 1.83 5.13 13.99
C SER A 10 1.57 3.85 13.20
N THR A 11 0.60 3.04 13.62
CA THR A 11 0.24 1.82 12.89
C THR A 11 -0.14 2.13 11.44
N PHE A 12 -1.03 3.10 11.22
CA PHE A 12 -1.44 3.51 9.88
C PHE A 12 -0.25 3.98 9.03
N THR A 13 0.54 4.92 9.53
CA THR A 13 1.66 5.52 8.79
C THR A 13 2.76 4.51 8.45
N TYR A 14 3.20 3.71 9.43
CA TYR A 14 4.23 2.69 9.19
C TYR A 14 3.73 1.59 8.24
N SER A 15 2.46 1.21 8.33
CA SER A 15 1.88 0.21 7.42
C SER A 15 1.91 0.66 5.96
N ILE A 16 1.67 1.95 5.70
CA ILE A 16 1.80 2.52 4.34
C ILE A 16 3.24 2.41 3.84
N ILE A 17 4.20 2.85 4.65
CA ILE A 17 5.62 2.91 4.26
C ILE A 17 6.16 1.49 4.01
N VAL A 18 5.92 0.56 4.94
CA VAL A 18 6.42 -0.81 4.86
C VAL A 18 5.78 -1.55 3.69
N SER A 19 4.48 -1.36 3.44
CA SER A 19 3.79 -2.01 2.32
C SER A 19 4.34 -1.59 0.95
N GLN A 20 4.80 -0.35 0.79
CA GLN A 20 5.43 0.10 -0.47
C GLN A 20 6.72 -0.64 -0.83
N VAL A 21 7.42 -1.18 0.18
CA VAL A 21 8.72 -1.85 0.02
C VAL A 21 8.57 -3.38 0.02
N ILE A 22 7.77 -3.94 0.93
CA ILE A 22 7.69 -5.40 1.15
C ILE A 22 6.48 -6.05 0.45
N SER A 23 5.49 -5.25 0.02
CA SER A 23 4.17 -5.67 -0.46
C SER A 23 3.12 -5.82 0.64
N ASN A 24 1.86 -5.59 0.28
CA ASN A 24 0.70 -5.53 1.17
C ASN A 24 0.55 -6.77 2.07
N VAL A 25 0.60 -7.98 1.53
CA VAL A 25 0.41 -9.22 2.30
C VAL A 25 1.57 -9.49 3.27
N PRO A 26 2.85 -9.52 2.83
CA PRO A 26 3.98 -9.70 3.74
C PRO A 26 4.10 -8.58 4.79
N ALA A 27 3.83 -7.32 4.42
CA ALA A 27 3.82 -6.21 5.36
C ALA A 27 2.75 -6.38 6.44
N THR A 28 1.57 -6.88 6.08
CA THR A 28 0.50 -7.19 7.04
C THR A 28 0.97 -8.24 8.05
N MET A 29 1.54 -9.35 7.55
CA MET A 29 2.05 -10.43 8.40
C MET A 29 3.15 -9.93 9.34
N LEU A 30 4.12 -9.18 8.80
CA LEU A 30 5.22 -8.61 9.56
C LEU A 30 4.72 -7.68 10.68
N LEU A 31 3.84 -6.74 10.36
CA LEU A 31 3.39 -5.70 11.30
C LEU A 31 2.31 -6.17 12.27
N SER A 32 1.59 -7.26 11.97
CA SER A 32 0.51 -7.79 12.82
C SER A 32 0.95 -8.15 14.23
N GLY A 33 2.22 -8.56 14.43
CA GLY A 33 2.78 -8.85 15.75
C GLY A 33 3.14 -7.61 16.58
N PHE A 34 3.17 -6.42 15.96
CA PHE A 34 3.65 -5.19 16.59
C PHE A 34 2.53 -4.18 16.93
N THR A 35 1.27 -4.49 16.64
CA THR A 35 0.12 -3.60 16.86
C THR A 35 -1.17 -4.36 17.14
N ASN A 36 -2.03 -3.83 18.02
CA ASN A 36 -3.42 -4.27 18.16
C ASN A 36 -4.40 -3.50 17.24
N SER A 37 -3.91 -2.49 16.51
CA SER A 37 -4.74 -1.60 15.68
C SER A 37 -4.97 -2.22 14.30
N VAL A 38 -5.70 -3.33 14.26
CA VAL A 38 -5.89 -4.15 13.04
C VAL A 38 -6.53 -3.35 11.91
N ARG A 39 -7.49 -2.47 12.22
CA ARG A 39 -8.16 -1.64 11.21
C ARG A 39 -7.18 -0.71 10.51
N GLU A 40 -6.36 -0.01 11.28
CA GLU A 40 -5.36 0.94 10.80
C GLU A 40 -4.22 0.25 10.06
N LEU A 41 -3.84 -0.95 10.52
CA LEU A 41 -2.89 -1.82 9.82
C LEU A 41 -3.41 -2.19 8.44
N LEU A 42 -4.62 -2.78 8.36
CA LEU A 42 -5.21 -3.24 7.10
C LEU A 42 -5.49 -2.10 6.13
N LEU A 43 -5.91 -0.93 6.62
CA LEU A 43 -6.07 0.25 5.78
C LEU A 43 -4.70 0.74 5.27
N GLY A 44 -3.72 0.87 6.15
CA GLY A 44 -2.39 1.37 5.79
C GLY A 44 -1.67 0.48 4.78
N VAL A 45 -1.66 -0.84 4.98
CA VAL A 45 -1.01 -1.78 4.04
C VAL A 45 -1.68 -1.81 2.67
N ASN A 46 -3.01 -1.72 2.60
CA ASN A 46 -3.72 -1.69 1.31
C ASN A 46 -3.48 -0.38 0.56
N ILE A 47 -3.54 0.76 1.26
CA ILE A 47 -3.23 2.07 0.65
C ILE A 47 -1.76 2.11 0.21
N GLY A 48 -0.84 1.62 1.05
CA GLY A 48 0.57 1.49 0.69
C GLY A 48 0.82 0.58 -0.51
N GLY A 49 -0.03 -0.42 -0.74
CA GLY A 49 0.03 -1.30 -1.90
C GLY A 49 -0.15 -0.60 -3.26
N LEU A 50 -0.62 0.66 -3.28
CA LEU A 50 -0.70 1.48 -4.48
C LEU A 50 0.68 1.97 -4.94
N GLY A 51 1.65 2.18 -4.03
CA GLY A 51 2.82 3.00 -4.36
C GLY A 51 3.72 2.47 -5.48
N THR A 52 4.11 1.21 -5.43
CA THR A 52 4.98 0.61 -6.45
C THR A 52 4.35 -0.63 -7.06
N LEU A 53 4.87 -1.07 -8.21
CA LEU A 53 4.38 -2.28 -8.87
C LEU A 53 4.56 -3.53 -8.00
N ILE A 54 5.61 -3.57 -7.18
CA ILE A 54 5.95 -4.69 -6.30
C ILE A 54 5.15 -4.61 -4.97
N ALA A 55 4.71 -3.42 -4.59
CA ALA A 55 3.92 -3.18 -3.37
C ALA A 55 2.59 -3.95 -3.32
N SER A 56 2.13 -4.48 -4.46
CA SER A 56 0.94 -5.32 -4.51
C SER A 56 1.10 -6.44 -5.52
N LEU A 57 0.83 -7.67 -5.10
CA LEU A 57 0.82 -8.83 -6.00
C LEU A 57 -0.19 -8.66 -7.15
N ALA A 58 -1.32 -7.99 -6.90
CA ALA A 58 -2.31 -7.73 -7.95
C ALA A 58 -1.72 -6.84 -9.06
N SER A 59 -0.90 -5.85 -8.70
CA SER A 59 -0.19 -4.98 -9.65
C SER A 59 0.83 -5.77 -10.47
N VAL A 60 1.59 -6.68 -9.84
CA VAL A 60 2.54 -7.56 -10.54
C VAL A 60 1.80 -8.49 -11.53
N ILE A 61 0.68 -9.08 -11.10
CA ILE A 61 -0.13 -9.96 -11.95
C ILE A 61 -0.70 -9.18 -13.14
N SER A 62 -1.29 -8.01 -12.90
CA SER A 62 -1.84 -7.16 -13.96
C SER A 62 -0.78 -6.75 -14.97
N PHE A 63 0.42 -6.37 -14.50
CA PHE A 63 1.53 -6.04 -15.38
C PHE A 63 1.97 -7.24 -16.23
N LYS A 64 2.15 -8.41 -15.61
CA LYS A 64 2.53 -9.64 -16.33
C LYS A 64 1.50 -10.01 -17.40
N LEU A 65 0.21 -9.93 -17.08
CA LEU A 65 -0.85 -10.19 -18.06
C LEU A 65 -0.83 -9.18 -19.21
N TYR A 66 -0.62 -7.89 -18.91
CA TYR A 66 -0.59 -6.84 -19.91
C TYR A 66 0.58 -6.98 -20.89
N ILE A 67 1.79 -7.22 -20.39
CA ILE A 67 2.98 -7.36 -21.26
C ILE A 67 3.01 -8.67 -22.02
N ASN A 68 2.29 -9.70 -21.56
CA ASN A 68 2.14 -10.94 -22.33
C ASN A 68 1.28 -10.73 -23.58
N GLU A 69 0.26 -9.86 -23.51
CA GLU A 69 -0.59 -9.51 -24.64
C GLU A 69 0.01 -8.39 -25.51
N PHE A 70 0.68 -7.41 -24.87
CA PHE A 70 1.28 -6.24 -25.52
C PHE A 70 2.76 -6.07 -25.11
N PRO A 71 3.69 -6.86 -25.66
CA PRO A 71 5.09 -6.89 -25.23
C PRO A 71 5.82 -5.54 -25.33
N GLU A 72 5.52 -4.78 -26.39
CA GLU A 72 6.13 -3.46 -26.66
C GLU A 72 5.55 -2.32 -25.79
N GLU A 73 4.44 -2.56 -25.08
CA GLU A 73 3.73 -1.52 -24.35
C GLU A 73 4.06 -1.46 -22.84
N SER A 74 5.10 -2.17 -22.38
CA SER A 74 5.56 -2.17 -20.98
C SER A 74 5.69 -0.75 -20.39
N ASN A 75 6.37 0.16 -21.10
CA ASN A 75 6.58 1.53 -20.64
C ASN A 75 5.28 2.35 -20.53
N LYS A 76 4.32 2.09 -21.42
CA LYS A 76 3.02 2.78 -21.41
C LYS A 76 2.18 2.33 -20.22
N TYR A 77 2.18 1.03 -19.91
CA TYR A 77 1.56 0.52 -18.69
C TYR A 77 2.20 1.14 -17.45
N LEU A 78 3.54 1.11 -17.33
CA LEU A 78 4.23 1.60 -16.15
C LEU A 78 3.97 3.09 -15.89
N LYS A 79 3.92 3.91 -16.94
CA LYS A 79 3.58 5.34 -16.82
C LYS A 79 2.15 5.55 -16.31
N SER A 80 1.17 4.91 -16.94
CA SER A 80 -0.23 5.01 -16.54
C SER A 80 -0.44 4.48 -15.12
N PHE A 81 0.13 3.31 -14.82
CA PHE A 81 0.11 2.69 -13.50
C PHE A 81 0.65 3.64 -12.44
N THR A 82 1.85 4.20 -12.66
CA THR A 82 2.49 5.09 -11.69
C THR A 82 1.68 6.37 -11.49
N PHE A 83 1.15 6.95 -12.57
CA PHE A 83 0.33 8.16 -12.50
C PHE A 83 -0.94 7.96 -11.66
N TYR A 84 -1.74 6.95 -11.96
CA TYR A 84 -2.99 6.69 -11.23
C TYR A 84 -2.73 6.32 -9.77
N ASN A 85 -1.67 5.56 -9.49
CA ASN A 85 -1.36 5.16 -8.13
C ASN A 85 -0.81 6.32 -7.28
N ILE A 86 0.04 7.19 -7.83
CA ILE A 86 0.50 8.40 -7.11
C ILE A 86 -0.68 9.32 -6.81
N LEU A 87 -1.59 9.52 -7.78
CA LEU A 87 -2.83 10.25 -7.55
C LEU A 87 -3.68 9.59 -6.45
N GLY A 88 -3.82 8.26 -6.50
CA GLY A 88 -4.50 7.47 -5.48
C GLY A 88 -3.91 7.69 -4.10
N LEU A 89 -2.58 7.60 -3.94
CA LEU A 89 -1.90 7.87 -2.68
C LEU A 89 -2.13 9.30 -2.19
N ALA A 90 -1.98 10.29 -3.08
CA ALA A 90 -2.12 11.70 -2.74
C ALA A 90 -3.54 12.07 -2.28
N ILE A 91 -4.56 11.34 -2.73
CA ILE A 91 -5.97 11.58 -2.35
C ILE A 91 -6.37 10.72 -1.16
N ILE A 92 -6.10 9.41 -1.21
CA ILE A 92 -6.63 8.44 -0.25
C ILE A 92 -5.93 8.55 1.11
N ILE A 93 -4.62 8.79 1.15
CA ILE A 93 -3.90 8.95 2.42
C ILE A 93 -4.48 10.09 3.27
N PRO A 94 -4.55 11.35 2.79
CA PRO A 94 -5.08 12.45 3.61
C PRO A 94 -6.56 12.27 3.91
N LEU A 95 -7.35 11.74 2.96
CA LEU A 95 -8.77 11.49 3.18
C LEU A 95 -9.00 10.49 4.32
N ILE A 96 -8.34 9.33 4.29
CA ILE A 96 -8.47 8.31 5.33
C ILE A 96 -7.86 8.80 6.65
N TYR A 97 -6.74 9.52 6.60
CA TYR A 97 -6.16 10.13 7.80
C TYR A 97 -7.14 11.08 8.50
N LEU A 98 -7.80 11.96 7.74
CA LEU A 98 -8.81 12.87 8.25
C LEU A 98 -9.97 12.11 8.90
N ILE A 99 -10.50 11.09 8.21
CA ILE A 99 -11.63 10.28 8.69
C ILE A 99 -11.29 9.48 9.95
N LEU A 100 -10.04 9.00 10.09
CA LEU A 100 -9.65 8.15 11.21
C LEU A 100 -9.23 8.92 12.45
N PHE A 101 -8.66 10.12 12.29
CA PHE A 101 -7.93 10.79 13.37
C PHE A 101 -8.37 12.23 13.65
N CYS A 102 -9.19 12.84 12.79
CA CYS A 102 -9.63 14.23 12.98
C CYS A 102 -11.16 14.36 13.16
N ILE A 103 -11.94 13.37 12.73
CA ILE A 103 -13.39 13.30 12.87
C ILE A 103 -13.72 12.27 13.95
#